data_AF-A0A5M8Q974-F1
#
_entry.id   AF-A0A5M8Q974-F1
#
_cell.length_a   1.000
_cell.length_b   1.000
_cell.length_c   1.000
_cell.angle_alpha   90.00
_cell.angle_beta   90.00
_cell.angle_gamma   90.00
#
_symmetry.space_group_name_H-M   'P 1'
#
loop_
_entity.id
_entity.type
_entity.pdbx_description
1 polymer ?
#
loop_
_entity_poly.entity_id
_entity_poly.type
_entity_poly.pdbx_seq_one_letter_code
_entity_poly.pdbx_strand_id
1 'polypeptide(L)'
;MRTTPTLLVLAAGMATRYGSLKQLDSFGPHGETIIDYSVHDALKAGFGKIVFVIRESIREEFEGAMRHQFPTLDNLFYVTQELDHLPAGYQVPENRIKPWGTGHAVWVASSHIQGPFAVINGDDFYGYRSFGLVVDFLRHSTSETEYGLIGFKLENTLSEHGAVSRGLCQLDEEGYLEAVTEQTHIIKTGDGIEAQNPDQEPLQLTGQELVSMNLMVFKPSVFPLFEQGLKEFLEENSTNPNAEFYLPAVVDHAVKTGRAQVKVLETPEKWFGVTYPDDKAVVMRNLQRLVHEGTYPQNLRETHSANSI
;
A
#
# COMPACT_ATOMS: atom_id res chain seq x y z
N MET A 1 18.56 14.19 -16.36
CA MET A 1 18.62 12.86 -15.70
C MET A 1 17.19 12.36 -15.59
N ARG A 2 16.90 11.10 -15.94
CA ARG A 2 15.57 10.51 -15.70
C ARG A 2 15.41 10.38 -14.19
N THR A 3 14.46 11.09 -13.60
CA THR A 3 14.08 10.92 -12.20
C THR A 3 13.41 9.55 -12.04
N THR A 4 14.01 8.69 -11.22
CA THR A 4 13.44 7.38 -10.87
C THR A 4 12.51 7.53 -9.67
N PRO A 5 11.34 6.87 -9.65
CA PRO A 5 10.43 6.96 -8.51
C PRO A 5 10.97 6.26 -7.26
N THR A 6 10.50 6.72 -6.11
CA THR A 6 10.67 6.05 -4.82
C THR A 6 9.50 5.11 -4.54
N LEU A 7 9.75 3.90 -4.02
CA LEU A 7 8.71 3.04 -3.47
C LEU A 7 8.64 3.29 -1.96
N LEU A 8 7.47 3.66 -1.46
CA LEU A 8 7.16 3.81 -0.04
C LEU A 8 6.33 2.60 0.41
N VAL A 9 6.88 1.76 1.28
CA VAL A 9 6.23 0.54 1.79
C VAL A 9 5.74 0.79 3.21
N LEU A 10 4.42 0.67 3.41
CA LEU A 10 3.79 0.84 4.72
C LEU A 10 3.88 -0.46 5.52
N ALA A 11 4.86 -0.53 6.41
CA ALA A 11 5.26 -1.68 7.20
C ALA A 11 5.19 -1.40 8.73
N ALA A 12 4.35 -0.47 9.17
CA ALA A 12 4.24 -0.09 10.59
C ALA A 12 3.01 -0.69 11.31
N GLY A 13 2.25 -1.56 10.62
CA GLY A 13 1.04 -2.20 11.15
C GLY A 13 1.30 -3.02 12.43
N MET A 14 0.33 -3.00 13.36
CA MET A 14 0.43 -3.79 14.59
C MET A 14 0.03 -5.25 14.33
N ALA A 15 0.92 -6.20 14.66
CA ALA A 15 0.58 -7.61 14.76
C ALA A 15 -0.12 -7.90 16.10
N THR A 16 -1.36 -7.43 16.30
CA THR A 16 -2.11 -7.71 17.55
C THR A 16 -2.78 -9.10 17.56
N ARG A 17 -2.91 -9.75 16.41
CA ARG A 17 -3.58 -11.06 16.27
C ARG A 17 -2.63 -12.26 16.22
N TYR A 18 -1.33 -12.03 16.01
CA TYR A 18 -0.32 -13.07 15.82
C TYR A 18 0.94 -12.62 16.55
N GLY A 19 1.43 -13.38 17.52
CA GLY A 19 2.60 -13.02 18.34
C GLY A 19 3.95 -13.02 17.59
N SER A 20 3.96 -12.66 16.31
CA SER A 20 5.09 -12.64 15.38
C SER A 20 4.97 -11.49 14.38
N LEU A 21 6.10 -11.03 13.84
CA LEU A 21 6.21 -10.02 12.79
C LEU A 21 5.57 -10.48 11.46
N LYS A 22 4.26 -10.25 11.29
CA LYS A 22 3.47 -10.64 10.09
C LYS A 22 4.14 -10.24 8.76
N GLN A 23 4.80 -9.08 8.71
CA GLN A 23 5.45 -8.58 7.50
C GLN A 23 6.71 -9.35 7.11
N LEU A 24 7.31 -10.06 8.05
CA LEU A 24 8.48 -10.92 7.85
C LEU A 24 8.08 -12.39 7.71
N ASP A 25 6.79 -12.70 7.60
CA ASP A 25 6.36 -14.04 7.27
C ASP A 25 6.91 -14.44 5.90
N SER A 26 7.51 -15.64 5.85
CA SER A 26 7.97 -16.23 4.61
C SER A 26 6.82 -16.93 3.87
N PHE A 27 6.74 -16.68 2.56
CA PHE A 27 5.74 -17.27 1.66
C PHE A 27 6.37 -17.88 0.40
N GLY A 28 7.53 -17.37 -0.04
CA GLY A 28 8.27 -17.87 -1.18
C GLY A 28 8.98 -19.20 -0.90
N PRO A 29 9.38 -19.93 -1.95
CA PRO A 29 10.03 -21.24 -1.84
C PRO A 29 11.38 -21.20 -1.12
N HIS A 30 12.05 -20.06 -1.06
CA HIS A 30 13.33 -19.87 -0.38
C HIS A 30 13.26 -18.91 0.82
N GLY A 31 12.05 -18.75 1.39
CA GLY A 31 11.85 -17.93 2.58
C GLY A 31 11.46 -16.48 2.29
N GLU A 32 11.21 -16.13 1.02
CA GLU A 32 10.89 -14.76 0.63
C GLU A 32 9.54 -14.30 1.21
N THR A 33 9.51 -13.06 1.67
CA THR A 33 8.32 -12.35 2.15
C THR A 33 7.56 -11.72 0.98
N ILE A 34 6.31 -11.29 1.21
CA ILE A 34 5.56 -10.50 0.20
C ILE A 34 6.30 -9.19 -0.15
N ILE A 35 6.94 -8.57 0.85
CA ILE A 35 7.73 -7.36 0.66
C ILE A 35 8.86 -7.60 -0.34
N ASP A 36 9.51 -8.76 -0.29
CA ASP A 36 10.63 -9.08 -1.19
C ASP A 36 10.18 -9.11 -2.66
N TYR A 37 8.99 -9.66 -2.96
CA TYR A 37 8.42 -9.64 -4.30
C TYR A 37 8.08 -8.21 -4.74
N SER A 38 7.49 -7.39 -3.85
CA SER A 38 7.19 -5.98 -4.14
C SER A 38 8.45 -5.16 -4.42
N VAL A 39 9.52 -5.35 -3.65
CA VAL A 39 10.82 -4.70 -3.87
C VAL A 39 11.44 -5.18 -5.19
N HIS A 40 11.44 -6.48 -5.45
CA HIS A 40 11.95 -7.06 -6.70
C HIS A 40 11.25 -6.45 -7.92
N ASP A 41 9.91 -6.43 -7.91
CA ASP A 41 9.11 -5.90 -9.02
C ASP A 41 9.28 -4.40 -9.21
N ALA A 42 9.35 -3.62 -8.13
CA ALA A 42 9.61 -2.19 -8.22
C ALA A 42 11.00 -1.90 -8.81
N LEU A 43 12.05 -2.58 -8.35
CA LEU A 43 13.40 -2.43 -8.92
C LEU A 43 13.41 -2.79 -10.40
N LYS A 44 12.77 -3.90 -10.78
CA LYS A 44 12.64 -4.34 -12.17
C LYS A 44 11.83 -3.36 -13.03
N ALA A 45 10.84 -2.67 -12.47
CA ALA A 45 10.06 -1.65 -13.15
C ALA A 45 10.82 -0.32 -13.33
N GLY A 46 11.87 -0.08 -12.53
CA GLY A 46 12.73 1.10 -12.63
C GLY A 46 12.62 2.07 -11.45
N PHE A 47 12.13 1.62 -10.29
CA PHE A 47 12.23 2.38 -9.04
C PHE A 47 13.69 2.45 -8.58
N GLY A 48 14.11 3.63 -8.11
CA GLY A 48 15.50 3.90 -7.77
C GLY A 48 15.79 4.02 -6.28
N LYS A 49 14.75 4.02 -5.44
CA LYS A 49 14.85 4.14 -3.98
C LYS A 49 13.69 3.41 -3.34
N ILE A 50 13.94 2.70 -2.24
CA ILE A 50 12.90 2.06 -1.43
C ILE A 50 12.94 2.66 -0.02
N VAL A 51 11.78 3.07 0.49
CA VAL A 51 11.60 3.61 1.84
C VAL A 51 10.58 2.74 2.56
N PHE A 52 10.96 2.17 3.69
CA PHE A 52 10.06 1.41 4.57
C PHE A 52 9.63 2.30 5.72
N VAL A 53 8.32 2.37 5.99
CA VAL A 53 7.80 2.95 7.22
C VAL A 53 7.50 1.81 8.18
N ILE A 54 8.26 1.72 9.26
CA ILE A 54 8.22 0.63 10.24
C ILE A 54 8.00 1.19 11.64
N ARG A 55 8.05 0.35 12.67
CA ARG A 55 8.14 0.78 14.07
C ARG A 55 9.55 0.58 14.58
N GLU A 56 9.98 1.42 15.52
CA GLU A 56 11.30 1.29 16.15
C GLU A 56 11.44 -0.08 16.85
N SER A 57 10.36 -0.59 17.44
CA SER A 57 10.35 -1.89 18.13
C SER A 57 10.70 -3.09 17.24
N ILE A 58 10.62 -2.95 15.91
CA ILE A 58 10.90 -4.04 14.94
C ILE A 58 12.07 -3.72 14.02
N ARG A 59 12.71 -2.56 14.21
CA ARG A 59 13.64 -2.00 13.25
C ARG A 59 14.86 -2.87 13.01
N GLU A 60 15.52 -3.32 14.08
CA GLU A 60 16.73 -4.12 13.96
C GLU A 60 16.48 -5.42 13.19
N GLU A 61 15.40 -6.12 13.52
CA GLU A 61 15.00 -7.37 12.87
C GLU A 61 14.62 -7.14 11.41
N PHE A 62 13.81 -6.11 11.13
CA PHE A 62 13.36 -5.78 9.78
C PHE A 62 14.54 -5.38 8.87
N GLU A 63 15.41 -4.50 9.35
CA GLU A 63 16.61 -4.12 8.61
C GLU A 63 17.55 -5.31 8.38
N GLY A 64 17.67 -6.21 9.37
CA GLY A 64 18.43 -7.45 9.24
C GLY A 64 17.89 -8.36 8.14
N ALA A 65 16.57 -8.55 8.09
CA ALA A 65 15.90 -9.34 7.04
C ALA A 65 16.10 -8.73 5.64
N MET A 66 15.88 -7.41 5.50
CA MET A 66 16.06 -6.72 4.22
C MET A 66 17.51 -6.73 3.74
N ARG A 67 18.50 -6.53 4.63
CA ARG A 67 19.93 -6.67 4.29
C ARG A 67 20.30 -8.09 3.90
N HIS A 68 19.69 -9.09 4.52
CA HIS A 68 19.92 -10.49 4.16
C HIS A 68 19.41 -10.79 2.75
N GLN A 69 18.23 -10.29 2.42
CA GLN A 69 17.59 -10.51 1.13
C GLN A 69 18.24 -9.70 0.00
N PHE A 70 18.60 -8.45 0.27
CA PHE A 70 19.16 -7.50 -0.69
C PHE A 70 20.54 -6.98 -0.27
N PRO A 71 21.57 -7.85 -0.21
CA PRO A 71 22.86 -7.52 0.42
C PRO A 71 23.68 -6.46 -0.32
N THR A 72 23.41 -6.22 -1.61
CA THR A 72 24.13 -5.26 -2.45
C THR A 72 23.32 -4.00 -2.73
N LEU A 73 22.17 -3.83 -2.06
CA LEU A 73 21.21 -2.79 -2.35
C LEU A 73 21.31 -1.64 -1.34
N ASP A 74 22.04 -0.58 -1.71
CA ASP A 74 22.33 0.55 -0.83
C ASP A 74 21.24 1.63 -0.80
N ASN A 75 20.17 1.46 -1.59
CA ASN A 75 19.07 2.42 -1.72
C ASN A 75 17.82 2.04 -0.90
N LEU A 76 18.02 1.23 0.15
CA LEU A 76 17.01 0.90 1.15
C LEU A 76 17.07 1.86 2.33
N PHE A 77 15.94 2.48 2.67
CA PHE A 77 15.83 3.46 3.74
C PHE A 77 14.69 3.10 4.69
N TYR A 78 14.83 3.48 5.96
CA TYR A 78 13.90 3.10 7.01
C TYR A 78 13.48 4.35 7.78
N VAL A 79 12.17 4.50 7.97
CA VAL A 79 11.55 5.59 8.70
C VAL A 79 10.63 4.99 9.76
N THR A 80 10.61 5.55 10.96
CA THR A 80 9.83 5.01 12.07
C THR A 80 8.55 5.80 12.29
N GLN A 81 7.42 5.09 12.38
CA GLN A 81 6.12 5.63 12.71
C GLN A 81 5.87 5.50 14.21
N GLU A 82 6.34 6.49 14.97
CA GLU A 82 6.10 6.58 16.41
C GLU A 82 4.95 7.55 16.73
N LEU A 83 4.38 7.41 17.93
CA LEU A 83 3.20 8.19 18.33
C LEU A 83 3.52 9.68 18.51
N ASP A 84 4.75 9.99 18.90
CA ASP A 84 5.24 11.33 19.17
C ASP A 84 5.77 12.06 17.93
N HIS A 85 5.81 11.39 16.76
CA HIS A 85 6.08 12.02 15.47
C HIS A 85 4.88 12.85 15.01
N LEU A 86 4.67 14.00 15.62
CA LEU A 86 3.55 14.89 15.33
C LEU A 86 4.02 16.25 14.77
N PRO A 87 3.13 16.99 14.08
CA PRO A 87 3.41 18.37 13.72
C PRO A 87 3.71 19.23 14.96
N ALA A 88 4.53 20.27 14.78
CA ALA A 88 4.87 21.18 15.86
C ALA A 88 3.60 21.76 16.52
N GLY A 89 3.55 21.72 17.85
CA GLY A 89 2.41 22.19 18.66
C GLY A 89 1.43 21.10 19.11
N TYR A 90 1.55 19.87 18.62
CA TYR A 90 0.71 18.75 19.05
C TYR A 90 1.47 17.80 19.99
N GLN A 91 0.71 17.11 20.84
CA GLN A 91 1.23 16.11 21.79
C GLN A 91 0.39 14.85 21.75
N VAL A 92 1.01 13.73 22.13
CA VAL A 92 0.33 12.44 22.22
C VAL A 92 -0.67 12.46 23.38
N PRO A 93 -1.95 12.12 23.15
CA PRO A 93 -2.91 11.96 24.25
C PRO A 93 -2.48 10.83 25.20
N GLU A 94 -2.63 11.01 26.52
CA GLU A 94 -2.12 10.09 27.55
C GLU A 94 -2.51 8.62 27.35
N ASN A 95 -3.72 8.37 26.84
CA ASN A 95 -4.27 7.01 26.69
C ASN A 95 -4.11 6.44 25.28
N ARG A 96 -3.36 7.11 24.40
CA ARG A 96 -3.21 6.65 23.02
C ARG A 96 -2.12 5.59 22.92
N ILE A 97 -2.53 4.40 22.49
CA ILE A 97 -1.63 3.28 22.19
C ILE A 97 -1.70 2.95 20.69
N LYS A 98 -2.88 3.16 20.07
CA LYS A 98 -3.13 2.84 18.67
C LYS A 98 -2.36 3.81 17.76
N PRO A 99 -1.66 3.31 16.72
CA PRO A 99 -1.00 4.18 15.74
C PRO A 99 -1.96 5.19 15.11
N TRP A 100 -1.39 6.28 14.60
CA TRP A 100 -2.16 7.34 13.96
C TRP A 100 -2.77 6.96 12.62
N GLY A 101 -2.33 5.88 11.97
CA GLY A 101 -2.92 5.38 10.72
C GLY A 101 -2.01 5.52 9.50
N THR A 102 -2.49 5.12 8.32
CA THR A 102 -1.70 5.06 7.08
C THR A 102 -1.39 6.44 6.50
N GLY A 103 -2.26 7.43 6.68
CA GLY A 103 -1.99 8.81 6.27
C GLY A 103 -0.82 9.42 7.06
N HIS A 104 -0.73 9.09 8.35
CA HIS A 104 0.38 9.51 9.20
C HIS A 104 1.69 8.84 8.75
N ALA A 105 1.65 7.55 8.40
CA ALA A 105 2.81 6.85 7.88
C ALA A 105 3.40 7.53 6.62
N VAL A 106 2.53 7.98 5.71
CA VAL A 106 2.95 8.75 4.51
C VAL A 106 3.52 10.11 4.89
N TRP A 107 2.89 10.83 5.84
CA TRP A 107 3.39 12.12 6.31
C TRP A 107 4.79 12.01 6.94
N VAL A 108 5.02 11.03 7.82
CA VAL A 108 6.33 10.80 8.47
C VAL A 108 7.43 10.51 7.43
N ALA A 109 7.09 9.78 6.37
CA ALA A 109 8.04 9.46 5.30
C ALA A 109 8.46 10.67 4.43
N SER A 110 7.74 11.79 4.51
CA SER A 110 7.99 12.99 3.69
C SER A 110 9.44 13.49 3.78
N SER A 111 10.05 13.42 4.96
CA SER A 111 11.45 13.81 5.21
C SER A 111 12.48 13.02 4.38
N HIS A 112 12.11 11.85 3.88
CA HIS A 112 12.98 10.96 3.12
C HIS A 112 12.63 10.89 1.63
N ILE A 113 11.63 11.64 1.14
CA ILE A 113 11.15 11.55 -0.24
C ILE A 113 11.19 12.92 -0.92
N GLN A 114 12.01 13.03 -1.97
CA GLN A 114 12.27 14.30 -2.68
C GLN A 114 11.70 14.34 -4.10
N GLY A 115 11.26 13.20 -4.62
CA GLY A 115 10.75 13.07 -5.97
C GLY A 115 9.45 12.26 -6.01
N PRO A 116 8.93 11.97 -7.21
CA PRO A 116 7.74 11.15 -7.36
C PRO A 116 7.90 9.79 -6.68
N PHE A 117 6.80 9.29 -6.12
CA PHE A 117 6.82 8.06 -5.33
C PHE A 117 5.51 7.30 -5.47
N ALA A 118 5.55 5.99 -5.21
CA ALA A 118 4.35 5.19 -5.01
C ALA A 118 4.30 4.66 -3.58
N VAL A 119 3.08 4.54 -3.05
CA VAL A 119 2.80 3.98 -1.73
C VAL A 119 2.19 2.61 -1.92
N ILE A 120 2.59 1.63 -1.10
CA ILE A 120 1.99 0.30 -1.03
C ILE A 120 1.84 -0.17 0.42
N ASN A 121 0.93 -1.11 0.65
CA ASN A 121 0.90 -1.87 1.90
C ASN A 121 2.05 -2.90 1.93
N GLY A 122 2.54 -3.24 3.12
CA GLY A 122 3.64 -4.21 3.29
C GLY A 122 3.22 -5.69 3.25
N ASP A 123 1.93 -6.00 3.31
CA ASP A 123 1.40 -7.37 3.36
C ASP A 123 0.55 -7.76 2.13
N ASP A 124 0.65 -6.95 1.07
CA ASP A 124 -0.09 -7.09 -0.17
C ASP A 124 0.84 -7.34 -1.35
N PHE A 125 0.48 -8.30 -2.19
CA PHE A 125 1.14 -8.57 -3.46
C PHE A 125 0.39 -7.85 -4.59
N TYR A 126 1.13 -7.04 -5.35
CA TYR A 126 0.58 -6.18 -6.41
C TYR A 126 0.89 -6.64 -7.84
N GLY A 127 1.91 -7.49 -8.01
CA GLY A 127 2.37 -7.98 -9.31
C GLY A 127 3.15 -6.95 -10.14
N TYR A 128 4.09 -7.46 -10.94
CA TYR A 128 5.06 -6.67 -11.71
C TYR A 128 4.43 -5.57 -12.58
N ARG A 129 3.35 -5.87 -13.31
CA ARG A 129 2.76 -4.93 -14.28
C ARG A 129 2.14 -3.72 -13.58
N SER A 130 1.69 -3.86 -12.34
CA SER A 130 1.19 -2.75 -11.52
C SER A 130 2.27 -1.70 -11.29
N PHE A 131 3.51 -2.12 -10.99
CA PHE A 131 4.65 -1.19 -10.84
C PHE A 131 5.07 -0.56 -12.18
N GLY A 132 4.92 -1.29 -13.29
CA GLY A 132 5.10 -0.74 -14.64
C GLY A 132 4.13 0.41 -14.93
N LEU A 133 2.85 0.25 -14.60
CA LEU A 133 1.83 1.29 -14.75
C LEU A 133 2.16 2.56 -13.94
N VAL A 134 2.72 2.40 -12.74
CA VAL A 134 3.21 3.55 -11.95
C VAL A 134 4.27 4.34 -12.72
N VAL A 135 5.30 3.64 -13.22
CA VAL A 135 6.41 4.26 -13.94
C VAL A 135 5.92 4.92 -15.22
N ASP A 136 5.00 4.29 -15.94
CA ASP A 136 4.43 4.85 -17.16
C ASP A 136 3.53 6.05 -16.88
N PHE A 137 2.73 6.04 -15.81
CA PHE A 137 1.98 7.21 -15.37
C PHE A 137 2.90 8.41 -15.09
N LEU A 138 3.95 8.21 -14.29
CA LEU A 138 4.89 9.27 -13.93
C LEU A 138 5.66 9.85 -15.12
N ARG A 139 5.81 9.08 -16.21
CA ARG A 139 6.42 9.58 -17.45
C ARG A 139 5.51 10.53 -18.24
N HIS A 140 4.20 10.38 -18.11
CA HIS A 140 3.21 11.15 -18.90
C HIS A 140 2.52 12.25 -18.09
N SER A 141 2.39 12.08 -16.77
CA SER A 141 1.75 13.06 -15.89
C SER A 141 2.64 14.28 -15.66
N THR A 142 2.22 15.43 -16.20
CA THR A 142 3.00 16.68 -16.14
C THR A 142 2.56 17.65 -15.04
N SER A 143 1.32 17.54 -14.55
CA SER A 143 0.80 18.42 -13.50
C SER A 143 1.33 18.02 -12.13
N GLU A 144 1.79 18.96 -11.32
CA GLU A 144 2.25 18.67 -9.94
C GLU A 144 1.12 18.16 -9.04
N THR A 145 -0.14 18.48 -9.33
CA THR A 145 -1.31 18.06 -8.54
C THR A 145 -2.08 16.90 -9.18
N GLU A 146 -1.51 16.26 -10.20
CA GLU A 146 -2.03 15.03 -10.77
C GLU A 146 -1.30 13.82 -10.18
N TYR A 147 -2.09 12.94 -9.56
CA TYR A 147 -1.67 11.73 -8.88
C TYR A 147 -2.27 10.50 -9.57
N GLY A 148 -1.80 9.31 -9.19
CA GLY A 148 -2.25 8.05 -9.77
C GLY A 148 -2.78 7.09 -8.71
N LEU A 149 -3.68 6.21 -9.12
CA LEU A 149 -4.14 5.08 -8.32
C LEU A 149 -4.19 3.87 -9.23
N ILE A 150 -3.50 2.79 -8.86
CA ILE A 150 -3.58 1.53 -9.59
C ILE A 150 -4.80 0.77 -9.10
N GLY A 151 -5.83 0.72 -9.95
CA GLY A 151 -7.11 0.10 -9.65
C GLY A 151 -7.09 -1.37 -10.02
N PHE A 152 -7.55 -2.23 -9.11
CA PHE A 152 -7.72 -3.66 -9.35
C PHE A 152 -9.20 -3.95 -9.60
N LYS A 153 -9.52 -4.91 -10.46
CA LYS A 153 -10.89 -5.41 -10.54
C LYS A 153 -11.26 -6.10 -9.24
N LEU A 154 -12.43 -5.79 -8.70
CA LEU A 154 -12.92 -6.34 -7.44
C LEU A 154 -12.82 -7.87 -7.39
N GLU A 155 -13.22 -8.57 -8.46
CA GLU A 155 -13.18 -10.03 -8.56
C GLU A 155 -11.78 -10.63 -8.31
N ASN A 156 -10.74 -9.87 -8.64
CA ASN A 156 -9.34 -10.24 -8.49
C ASN A 156 -8.77 -9.92 -7.10
N THR A 157 -9.60 -9.45 -6.17
CA THR A 157 -9.17 -9.06 -4.81
C THR A 157 -9.87 -9.82 -3.70
N LEU A 158 -10.83 -10.71 -4.00
CA LEU A 158 -11.66 -11.36 -2.98
C LEU A 158 -10.93 -12.53 -2.30
N SER A 159 -11.22 -12.77 -1.01
CA SER A 159 -10.74 -13.95 -0.28
C SER A 159 -11.75 -15.11 -0.41
N GLU A 160 -11.25 -16.35 -0.37
CA GLU A 160 -12.07 -17.56 -0.25
C GLU A 160 -12.50 -17.83 1.22
N HIS A 161 -11.85 -17.16 2.17
CA HIS A 161 -11.97 -17.45 3.60
C HIS A 161 -12.90 -16.49 4.37
N GLY A 162 -13.42 -15.45 3.71
CA GLY A 162 -14.37 -14.55 4.33
C GLY A 162 -14.54 -13.21 3.62
N ALA A 163 -15.25 -12.33 4.31
CA ALA A 163 -15.58 -11.00 3.82
C ALA A 163 -14.37 -10.06 3.81
N VAL A 164 -14.26 -9.23 2.78
CA VAL A 164 -13.15 -8.28 2.64
C VAL A 164 -13.65 -6.83 2.69
N SER A 165 -12.74 -5.89 2.96
CA SER A 165 -13.02 -4.45 2.85
C SER A 165 -12.24 -3.84 1.69
N ARG A 166 -12.90 -3.06 0.82
CA ARG A 166 -12.29 -2.48 -0.38
C ARG A 166 -12.79 -1.05 -0.59
N GLY A 167 -11.88 -0.16 -1.00
CA GLY A 167 -12.25 1.17 -1.46
C GLY A 167 -12.76 1.13 -2.90
N LEU A 168 -14.08 1.11 -3.11
CA LEU A 168 -14.67 1.18 -4.45
C LEU A 168 -14.40 2.56 -5.05
N CYS A 169 -13.85 2.59 -6.26
CA CYS A 169 -13.55 3.80 -6.99
C CYS A 169 -14.72 4.18 -7.89
N GLN A 170 -15.20 5.42 -7.76
CA GLN A 170 -16.12 6.06 -8.70
C GLN A 170 -15.31 6.97 -9.60
N LEU A 171 -15.48 6.83 -10.91
CA LEU A 171 -14.67 7.52 -11.92
C LEU A 171 -15.55 8.41 -12.80
N ASP A 172 -14.99 9.53 -13.24
CA ASP A 172 -15.56 10.34 -14.30
C ASP A 172 -15.35 9.70 -15.69
N GLU A 173 -15.89 10.32 -16.73
CA GLU A 173 -15.77 9.85 -18.12
C GLU A 173 -14.32 9.84 -18.63
N GLU A 174 -13.45 10.63 -18.02
CA GLU A 174 -12.04 10.70 -18.35
C GLU A 174 -11.21 9.66 -17.57
N GLY A 175 -11.80 8.92 -16.63
CA GLY A 175 -11.12 7.93 -15.80
C GLY A 175 -10.33 8.54 -14.63
N TYR A 176 -10.70 9.74 -14.17
CA TYR A 176 -10.23 10.30 -12.91
C TYR A 176 -11.18 9.93 -11.78
N LEU A 177 -10.63 9.78 -10.58
CA LEU A 177 -11.38 9.48 -9.36
C LEU A 177 -12.29 10.67 -8.99
N GLU A 178 -13.59 10.42 -8.88
CA GLU A 178 -14.55 11.35 -8.28
C GLU A 178 -14.71 11.11 -6.77
N ALA A 179 -14.74 9.83 -6.38
CA ALA A 179 -14.85 9.42 -4.99
C ALA A 179 -14.27 8.02 -4.77
N VAL A 180 -13.76 7.77 -3.56
CA VAL A 180 -13.44 6.43 -3.09
C VAL A 180 -14.25 6.13 -1.83
N THR A 181 -15.07 5.08 -1.90
CA THR A 181 -15.93 4.68 -0.78
C THR A 181 -15.47 3.34 -0.23
N GLU A 182 -15.07 3.31 1.04
CA GLU A 182 -14.75 2.07 1.72
C GLU A 182 -16.03 1.25 1.90
N GLN A 183 -16.07 0.08 1.26
CA GLN A 183 -17.11 -0.92 1.47
C GLN A 183 -16.55 -2.01 2.35
N THR A 184 -17.20 -2.23 3.48
CA THR A 184 -16.87 -3.32 4.40
C THR A 184 -17.72 -4.54 4.07
N HIS A 185 -17.23 -5.73 4.43
CA HIS A 185 -17.99 -6.97 4.35
C HIS A 185 -18.44 -7.34 2.92
N ILE A 186 -17.52 -7.25 1.96
CA ILE A 186 -17.73 -7.74 0.60
C ILE A 186 -17.49 -9.25 0.56
N ILE A 187 -18.49 -10.01 0.10
CA ILE A 187 -18.44 -11.47 0.03
C ILE A 187 -18.75 -11.99 -1.37
N LYS A 188 -18.22 -13.16 -1.69
CA LYS A 188 -18.72 -13.97 -2.81
C LYS A 188 -19.96 -14.73 -2.34
N THR A 189 -21.04 -14.66 -3.12
CA THR A 189 -22.26 -15.44 -2.92
C THR A 189 -22.43 -16.44 -4.06
N GLY A 190 -23.46 -17.29 -3.98
CA GLY A 190 -23.81 -18.19 -5.08
C GLY A 190 -24.24 -17.45 -6.36
N ASP A 191 -24.74 -16.22 -6.21
CA ASP A 191 -25.33 -15.43 -7.29
C ASP A 191 -24.42 -14.28 -7.78
N GLY A 192 -23.26 -14.05 -7.15
CA GLY A 192 -22.33 -12.99 -7.54
C GLY A 192 -21.45 -12.49 -6.39
N ILE A 193 -21.27 -11.17 -6.33
CA ILE A 193 -20.51 -10.48 -5.29
C ILE A 193 -21.43 -9.43 -4.68
N GLU A 194 -21.45 -9.32 -3.36
CA GLU A 194 -22.23 -8.29 -2.67
C GLU A 194 -21.47 -7.68 -1.50
N ALA A 195 -21.71 -6.39 -1.26
CA ALA A 195 -21.29 -5.72 -0.03
C ALA A 195 -22.47 -5.67 0.94
N GLN A 196 -22.29 -6.23 2.13
CA GLN A 196 -23.33 -6.25 3.17
C GLN A 196 -23.02 -5.21 4.25
N ASN A 197 -23.75 -4.10 4.24
CA ASN A 197 -23.69 -3.12 5.30
C ASN A 197 -24.84 -3.40 6.30
N PRO A 198 -24.60 -3.48 7.62
CA PRO A 198 -25.62 -3.87 8.61
C PRO A 198 -26.90 -3.02 8.57
N ASP A 199 -26.77 -1.76 8.16
CA ASP A 199 -27.85 -0.76 8.19
C ASP A 199 -28.36 -0.38 6.78
N GLN A 200 -27.96 -1.11 5.73
CA GLN A 200 -28.34 -0.80 4.34
C GLN A 200 -28.68 -2.08 3.57
N GLU A 201 -29.48 -1.93 2.52
CA GLU A 201 -29.71 -3.03 1.57
C GLU A 201 -28.37 -3.50 0.95
N PRO A 202 -28.19 -4.82 0.73
CA PRO A 202 -26.98 -5.35 0.12
C PRO A 202 -26.72 -4.71 -1.25
N LEU A 203 -25.51 -4.19 -1.43
CA LEU A 203 -25.07 -3.62 -2.69
C LEU A 203 -24.54 -4.74 -3.58
N GLN A 204 -25.24 -5.04 -4.67
CA GLN A 204 -24.79 -6.01 -5.67
C GLN A 204 -23.65 -5.43 -6.50
N LEU A 205 -22.60 -6.23 -6.69
CA LEU A 205 -21.37 -5.87 -7.39
C LEU A 205 -21.12 -6.89 -8.51
N THR A 206 -20.66 -6.39 -9.65
CA THR A 206 -20.39 -7.19 -10.86
C THR A 206 -19.04 -7.90 -10.80
N GLY A 207 -18.13 -7.43 -9.94
CA GLY A 207 -16.73 -7.85 -9.89
C GLY A 207 -15.82 -7.07 -10.84
N GLN A 208 -16.38 -6.30 -11.78
CA GLN A 208 -15.63 -5.45 -12.70
C GLN A 208 -15.36 -4.05 -12.13
N GLU A 209 -15.93 -3.71 -10.98
CA GLU A 209 -15.65 -2.45 -10.29
C GLU A 209 -14.16 -2.34 -9.99
N LEU A 210 -13.62 -1.13 -10.18
CA LEU A 210 -12.24 -0.86 -9.78
C LEU A 210 -12.19 -0.53 -8.29
N VAL A 211 -11.28 -1.21 -7.59
CA VAL A 211 -11.03 -1.00 -6.17
C VAL A 211 -9.60 -0.54 -5.91
N SER A 212 -9.46 0.32 -4.92
CA SER A 212 -8.18 0.72 -4.36
C SER A 212 -7.64 -0.35 -3.44
N MET A 213 -6.41 -0.80 -3.71
CA MET A 213 -5.60 -1.65 -2.82
C MET A 213 -4.43 -0.85 -2.21
N ASN A 214 -4.59 0.48 -2.09
CA ASN A 214 -3.58 1.44 -1.62
C ASN A 214 -2.30 1.57 -2.47
N LEU A 215 -2.23 0.98 -3.67
CA LEU A 215 -1.17 1.27 -4.63
C LEU A 215 -1.43 2.63 -5.28
N MET A 216 -0.96 3.69 -4.62
CA MET A 216 -1.16 5.08 -5.01
C MET A 216 0.16 5.71 -5.46
N VAL A 217 0.10 6.69 -6.34
CA VAL A 217 1.26 7.36 -6.95
C VAL A 217 1.15 8.85 -6.73
N PHE A 218 2.19 9.45 -6.16
CA PHE A 218 2.20 10.84 -5.77
C PHE A 218 3.45 11.58 -6.23
N LYS A 219 3.37 12.90 -6.17
CA LYS A 219 4.48 13.84 -6.27
C LYS A 219 4.66 14.55 -4.93
N PRO A 220 5.83 15.16 -4.65
CA PRO A 220 6.08 15.81 -3.35
C PRO A 220 5.07 16.90 -2.96
N SER A 221 4.39 17.49 -3.95
CA SER A 221 3.23 18.38 -3.80
C SER A 221 2.09 17.82 -2.95
N VAL A 222 2.02 16.50 -2.73
CA VAL A 222 1.01 15.88 -1.86
C VAL A 222 1.29 16.09 -0.38
N PHE A 223 2.55 16.25 0.03
CA PHE A 223 2.92 16.28 1.46
C PHE A 223 2.24 17.42 2.25
N PRO A 224 2.10 18.65 1.71
CA PRO A 224 1.31 19.69 2.37
C PRO A 224 -0.14 19.27 2.64
N LEU A 225 -0.76 18.46 1.77
CA LEU A 225 -2.12 17.95 1.97
C LEU A 225 -2.17 16.95 3.14
N PHE A 226 -1.19 16.06 3.25
CA PHE A 226 -1.08 15.16 4.39
C PHE A 226 -0.79 15.90 5.69
N GLU A 227 0.06 16.93 5.68
CA GLU A 227 0.36 17.72 6.87
C GLU A 227 -0.88 18.48 7.35
N GLN A 228 -1.59 19.15 6.45
CA GLN A 228 -2.83 19.84 6.77
C GLN A 228 -3.89 18.86 7.28
N GLY A 229 -4.12 17.75 6.57
CA GLY A 229 -5.10 16.75 6.97
C GLY A 229 -4.78 16.11 8.32
N LEU A 230 -3.48 15.93 8.65
CA LEU A 230 -3.07 15.42 9.96
C LEU A 230 -3.39 16.43 11.07
N LYS A 231 -3.13 17.72 10.86
CA LYS A 231 -3.45 18.77 11.83
C LYS A 231 -4.96 18.84 12.11
N GLU A 232 -5.77 18.87 11.05
CA GLU A 232 -7.24 18.86 11.15
C GLU A 232 -7.74 17.60 11.88
N PHE A 233 -7.22 16.43 11.51
CA PHE A 233 -7.54 15.17 12.17
C PHE A 233 -7.23 15.17 13.67
N LEU A 234 -6.07 15.70 14.07
CA LEU A 234 -5.64 15.76 15.47
C LEU A 234 -6.53 16.70 16.30
N GLU A 235 -7.01 17.79 15.72
CA GLU A 235 -7.94 18.72 16.36
C GLU A 235 -9.31 18.07 16.58
N GLU A 236 -9.87 17.46 15.53
CA GLU A 236 -11.18 16.81 15.55
C GLU A 236 -11.22 15.56 16.45
N ASN A 237 -10.11 14.82 16.54
CA ASN A 237 -10.04 13.53 17.23
C ASN A 237 -9.18 13.54 18.50
N SER A 238 -8.89 14.72 19.04
CA SER A 238 -8.04 14.90 20.23
C SER A 238 -8.42 14.04 21.44
N THR A 239 -9.71 13.68 21.57
CA THR A 239 -10.24 12.86 22.67
C THR A 239 -10.47 11.39 22.31
N ASN A 240 -10.30 10.99 21.05
CA ASN A 240 -10.56 9.63 20.58
C ASN A 240 -9.23 8.85 20.40
N PRO A 241 -8.85 7.98 21.36
CA PRO A 241 -7.59 7.25 21.29
C PRO A 241 -7.56 6.18 20.18
N ASN A 242 -8.71 5.88 19.57
CA ASN A 242 -8.87 4.83 18.56
C ASN A 242 -9.05 5.35 17.13
N ALA A 243 -9.24 6.66 16.96
CA ALA A 243 -9.38 7.29 15.64
C ALA A 243 -8.12 7.07 14.79
N GLU A 244 -8.27 6.86 13.49
CA GLU A 244 -7.15 6.65 12.56
C GLU A 244 -7.24 7.62 11.38
N PHE A 245 -6.09 8.20 11.04
CA PHE A 245 -5.87 9.05 9.90
C PHE A 245 -5.48 8.19 8.69
N TYR A 246 -6.44 7.96 7.80
CA TYR A 246 -6.29 7.06 6.67
C TYR A 246 -5.81 7.77 5.41
N LEU A 247 -4.89 7.13 4.68
CA LEU A 247 -4.40 7.57 3.37
C LEU A 247 -5.55 7.86 2.37
N PRO A 248 -6.51 6.94 2.14
CA PRO A 248 -7.62 7.19 1.22
C PRO A 248 -8.47 8.42 1.56
N ALA A 249 -8.63 8.75 2.84
CA ALA A 249 -9.44 9.89 3.27
C ALA A 249 -8.79 11.23 2.86
N VAL A 250 -7.45 11.32 2.91
CA VAL A 250 -6.71 12.51 2.45
C VAL A 250 -6.90 12.70 0.95
N VAL A 251 -6.80 11.61 0.19
CA VAL A 251 -6.96 11.62 -1.26
C VAL A 251 -8.38 12.02 -1.66
N ASP A 252 -9.39 11.40 -1.04
CA ASP A 252 -10.80 11.71 -1.28
C ASP A 252 -11.12 13.20 -0.98
N HIS A 253 -10.62 13.72 0.14
CA HIS A 253 -10.77 15.15 0.46
C HIS A 253 -10.08 16.06 -0.57
N ALA A 254 -8.87 15.72 -1.01
CA ALA A 254 -8.12 16.51 -1.99
C ALA A 254 -8.83 16.55 -3.35
N VAL A 255 -9.41 15.43 -3.78
CA VAL A 255 -10.23 15.33 -5.00
C VAL A 255 -11.49 16.19 -4.85
N LYS A 256 -12.28 15.99 -3.79
CA LYS A 256 -13.55 16.71 -3.57
C LYS A 256 -13.39 18.22 -3.42
N THR A 257 -12.24 18.68 -2.93
CA THR A 257 -11.93 20.12 -2.80
C THR A 257 -11.20 20.70 -4.02
N GLY A 258 -11.01 19.91 -5.08
CA GLY A 258 -10.35 20.37 -6.32
C GLY A 258 -8.86 20.69 -6.15
N ARG A 259 -8.23 20.21 -5.06
CA ARG A 259 -6.80 20.42 -4.78
C ARG A 259 -5.90 19.40 -5.50
N ALA A 260 -6.47 18.28 -5.94
CA ALA A 260 -5.77 17.25 -6.68
C ALA A 260 -6.70 16.55 -7.68
N GLN A 261 -6.11 15.98 -8.74
CA GLN A 261 -6.77 15.01 -9.62
C GLN A 261 -6.06 13.66 -9.48
N VAL A 262 -6.81 12.57 -9.49
CA VAL A 262 -6.24 11.21 -9.35
C VAL A 262 -6.66 10.37 -10.54
N LYS A 263 -5.70 10.03 -11.41
CA LYS A 263 -5.95 9.14 -12.53
C LYS A 263 -6.00 7.70 -12.06
N VAL A 264 -7.08 6.98 -12.35
CA VAL A 264 -7.18 5.55 -12.03
C VAL A 264 -6.71 4.72 -13.22
N LEU A 265 -5.77 3.81 -12.97
CA LEU A 265 -5.12 2.98 -13.96
C LEU A 265 -5.43 1.52 -13.64
N GLU A 266 -6.23 0.88 -14.48
CA GLU A 266 -6.58 -0.53 -14.31
C GLU A 266 -5.34 -1.42 -14.51
N THR A 267 -5.04 -2.25 -13.52
CA THR A 267 -4.02 -3.28 -13.64
C THR A 267 -4.63 -4.63 -14.04
N PRO A 268 -3.96 -5.41 -14.90
CA PRO A 268 -4.35 -6.78 -15.21
C PRO A 268 -3.88 -7.78 -14.15
N GLU A 269 -3.14 -7.33 -13.14
CA GLU A 269 -2.62 -8.18 -12.07
C GLU A 269 -3.73 -8.69 -11.16
N LYS A 270 -3.47 -9.84 -10.53
CA LYS A 270 -4.30 -10.34 -9.44
C LYS A 270 -3.65 -9.96 -8.12
N TRP A 271 -4.40 -9.25 -7.30
CA TRP A 271 -3.97 -8.93 -5.94
C TRP A 271 -4.18 -10.16 -5.06
N PHE A 272 -3.23 -10.39 -4.16
CA PHE A 272 -3.44 -11.30 -3.03
C PHE A 272 -2.63 -10.82 -1.84
N GLY A 273 -3.13 -11.10 -0.65
CA GLY A 273 -2.51 -10.69 0.60
C GLY A 273 -3.05 -11.55 1.74
N VAL A 274 -2.52 -11.35 2.94
CA VAL A 274 -2.96 -12.11 4.11
C VAL A 274 -4.02 -11.31 4.87
N THR A 275 -5.30 -11.57 4.62
CA THR A 275 -6.41 -10.96 5.37
C THR A 275 -6.76 -11.82 6.59
N TYR A 276 -6.75 -13.14 6.40
CA TYR A 276 -7.02 -14.19 7.39
C TYR A 276 -5.79 -15.09 7.60
N PRO A 277 -5.64 -15.79 8.75
CA PRO A 277 -4.53 -16.73 8.93
C PRO A 277 -4.48 -17.80 7.82
N ASP A 278 -5.66 -18.25 7.39
CA ASP A 278 -5.81 -19.31 6.40
C ASP A 278 -5.43 -18.86 4.97
N ASP A 279 -5.41 -17.54 4.71
CA ASP A 279 -4.95 -16.99 3.42
C ASP A 279 -3.46 -17.31 3.18
N LYS A 280 -2.66 -17.59 4.22
CA LYS A 280 -1.22 -17.89 4.08
C LYS A 280 -0.99 -19.04 3.09
N ALA A 281 -1.78 -20.11 3.17
CA ALA A 281 -1.65 -21.23 2.25
C ALA A 281 -2.03 -20.85 0.80
N VAL A 282 -3.00 -19.94 0.62
CA VAL A 282 -3.40 -19.42 -0.69
C VAL A 282 -2.28 -18.57 -1.29
N VAL A 283 -1.70 -17.66 -0.50
CA VAL A 283 -0.57 -16.82 -0.91
C VAL A 283 0.62 -17.66 -1.34
N MET A 284 1.01 -18.66 -0.54
CA MET A 284 2.11 -19.57 -0.88
C MET A 284 1.86 -20.32 -2.20
N ARG A 285 0.64 -20.84 -2.41
CA ARG A 285 0.27 -21.52 -3.67
C ARG A 285 0.35 -20.57 -4.87
N ASN A 286 -0.14 -19.34 -4.72
CA ASN A 286 -0.08 -18.34 -5.78
C ASN A 286 1.36 -17.99 -6.16
N LEU A 287 2.23 -17.76 -5.18
CA LEU A 287 3.65 -17.48 -5.42
C LEU A 287 4.37 -18.68 -6.07
N GLN A 288 4.15 -19.89 -5.57
CA GLN A 288 4.70 -21.11 -6.19
C GLN A 288 4.28 -21.26 -7.65
N ARG A 289 3.01 -20.95 -7.98
CA ARG A 289 2.54 -20.95 -9.36
C ARG A 289 3.28 -19.94 -10.21
N LEU A 290 3.45 -18.69 -9.74
CA LEU A 290 4.16 -17.64 -10.48
C LEU A 290 5.64 -18.00 -10.69
N VAL A 291 6.28 -18.64 -9.72
CA VAL A 291 7.65 -19.18 -9.85
C VAL A 291 7.70 -20.32 -10.86
N HIS A 292 6.75 -21.26 -10.83
CA HIS A 292 6.68 -22.37 -11.79
C HIS A 292 6.45 -21.91 -13.23
N GLU A 293 5.64 -20.86 -13.41
CA GLU A 293 5.38 -20.21 -14.69
C GLU A 293 6.56 -19.36 -15.19
N GLY A 294 7.63 -19.22 -14.39
CA GLY A 294 8.82 -18.44 -14.74
C GLY A 294 8.63 -16.93 -14.64
N THR A 295 7.56 -16.45 -13.99
CA THR A 295 7.35 -15.02 -13.72
C THR A 295 8.39 -14.50 -12.73
N TYR A 296 8.71 -15.32 -11.72
CA TYR A 296 9.78 -15.09 -10.74
C TYR A 296 10.82 -16.21 -10.79
N PRO A 297 12.09 -15.93 -10.47
CA PRO A 297 13.09 -16.97 -10.25
C PRO A 297 12.69 -17.85 -9.05
N GLN A 298 13.33 -19.03 -8.92
CA GLN A 298 13.18 -19.85 -7.72
C GLN A 298 13.65 -19.10 -6.48
N ASN A 299 14.74 -18.34 -6.58
CA ASN A 299 15.31 -17.58 -5.49
C ASN A 299 15.46 -16.11 -5.90
N LEU A 300 14.71 -15.20 -5.28
CA LEU A 300 14.78 -13.78 -5.63
C LEU A 300 16.19 -13.19 -5.40
N ARG A 301 16.92 -13.68 -4.38
CA ARG A 301 18.24 -13.14 -4.01
C ARG A 301 19.32 -13.37 -5.09
N GLU A 302 19.22 -14.43 -5.87
CA GLU A 302 20.18 -14.73 -6.95
C GLU A 302 20.15 -13.69 -8.06
N THR A 303 18.99 -13.07 -8.31
CA THR A 303 18.84 -12.04 -9.34
C THR A 303 19.50 -10.72 -8.98
N HIS A 304 19.58 -10.39 -7.69
CA HIS A 304 20.25 -9.17 -7.21
C HIS A 304 21.76 -9.35 -7.04
N SER A 305 22.24 -10.59 -6.98
CA SER A 305 23.67 -10.90 -6.89
C SER A 305 24.39 -10.86 -8.25
N ALA A 306 23.67 -11.10 -9.35
CA ALA A 306 24.23 -11.24 -10.70
C ALA A 306 24.46 -9.91 -11.45
N ASN A 307 23.87 -8.80 -11.01
CA ASN A 307 24.00 -7.48 -11.66
C ASN A 307 25.17 -6.63 -11.13
N SER A 308 26.09 -7.24 -10.37
CA SER A 308 27.21 -6.56 -9.70
C SER A 308 28.59 -6.96 -10.26
N ILE A 309 28.68 -7.32 -11.55
CA ILE A 309 29.96 -7.56 -12.25
C ILE A 309 30.09 -6.59 -13.43
#